data_AF-A0A3N7HPA3-F1
#
_entry.id   AF-A0A3N7HPA3-F1
#
_cell.length_a   1.000
_cell.length_b   1.000
_cell.length_c   1.000
_cell.angle_alpha   90.00
_cell.angle_beta   90.00
_cell.angle_gamma   90.00
#
_symmetry.space_group_name_H-M   'P 1'
#
loop_
_entity.id
_entity.type
_entity.pdbx_description
1 polymer ?
#
loop_
_entity_poly.entity_id
_entity_poly.type
_entity_poly.pdbx_seq_one_letter_code
_entity_poly.pdbx_strand_id
1 'polypeptide(L)'
;MHPGQPIRRRSLDRFRPQKGLPMAAVLQFPLDIAEHRRGRLRGFQSGAKEFGETTVEVAGTLPNWLRGRFLLNGPALWDLPQGRYEHWFDGLAMLHAVHFTDEGVSYRSRYLQSEDYRASIAAGKPAMGGFGTDDPPGLLRRLSGIVSPRVTDNAAVVMSRIGRQWVATTETPRMVGFDAATLDTTGPIHFDDQAKIHLMSAHGIGDAQGNHWNVGVELGPKCIYKLFRIRPAVMKREVVGEIKVPASGYLHAFAMTPRHALVWETALRAQALGFVFTGKAYIRNFKWQPELGSMIHAISLTDGKVTSWQVPAMLAFHAVQAYERGDETVLELSVFDDARLIEDLGIDARREGRPLSSRPALRRYRLQRGKTQAVIEEFGVPIDQPQVHPDRWAQSQATVAWGTGVNTDGDGALFDRTLRIDLATGEHRMWRRANAFQLEPIFVPRPGSAVEDDGVLLVPTLADEDVGSVIAVVDASTMQSMATLAMPQVMPFGFHAAFE
;
A
#
# COMPACT_ATOMS: atom_id res chain seq x y z
N MET A 1 -5.97 9.57 -76.58
CA MET A 1 -4.69 8.92 -76.93
C MET A 1 -4.00 8.51 -75.64
N HIS A 2 -3.53 7.27 -75.64
CA HIS A 2 -2.82 6.52 -74.59
C HIS A 2 -3.54 6.17 -73.27
N PRO A 3 -3.89 4.86 -73.09
CA PRO A 3 -4.56 4.29 -71.92
C PRO A 3 -3.59 3.53 -70.99
N GLY A 4 -4.08 3.22 -69.79
CA GLY A 4 -3.75 1.98 -69.06
C GLY A 4 -2.67 2.06 -67.98
N GLN A 5 -3.05 1.84 -66.72
CA GLN A 5 -2.80 0.54 -66.07
C GLN A 5 -3.57 0.43 -64.73
N PRO A 6 -4.16 -0.74 -64.44
CA PRO A 6 -4.91 -0.99 -63.21
C PRO A 6 -4.03 -1.53 -62.08
N ILE A 7 -4.41 -1.16 -60.85
CA ILE A 7 -3.86 -1.66 -59.59
C ILE A 7 -4.09 -3.17 -59.50
N ARG A 8 -3.00 -3.94 -59.47
CA ARG A 8 -3.03 -5.40 -59.27
C ARG A 8 -3.54 -5.74 -57.86
N ARG A 9 -4.68 -6.44 -57.80
CA ARG A 9 -5.01 -7.34 -56.69
C ARG A 9 -3.95 -8.44 -56.62
N ARG A 10 -3.33 -8.63 -55.46
CA ARG A 10 -2.74 -9.91 -55.07
C ARG A 10 -3.51 -10.44 -53.87
N SER A 11 -4.26 -11.51 -54.12
CA SER A 11 -4.81 -12.36 -53.08
C SER A 11 -3.78 -13.42 -52.69
N LEU A 12 -3.73 -13.65 -51.38
CA LEU A 12 -3.57 -14.92 -50.69
C LEU A 12 -2.19 -15.63 -50.67
N ASP A 13 -1.97 -16.19 -49.50
CA ASP A 13 -0.99 -17.20 -49.10
C ASP A 13 0.43 -16.74 -48.81
N ARG A 14 0.65 -16.36 -47.53
CA ARG A 14 1.65 -16.97 -46.63
C ARG A 14 1.63 -16.28 -45.26
N PHE A 15 0.73 -16.69 -44.38
CA PHE A 15 0.96 -16.64 -42.94
C PHE A 15 0.40 -17.92 -42.33
N ARG A 16 1.26 -18.94 -42.27
CA ARG A 16 1.04 -20.06 -41.35
C ARG A 16 1.24 -19.54 -39.92
N PRO A 17 0.39 -19.90 -38.95
CA PRO A 17 0.65 -19.61 -37.56
C PRO A 17 1.89 -20.40 -37.13
N GLN A 18 2.96 -19.70 -36.71
CA GLN A 18 4.03 -20.37 -35.99
C GLN A 18 3.47 -20.83 -34.64
N LYS A 19 3.45 -22.16 -34.50
CA LYS A 19 3.13 -22.89 -33.29
C LYS A 19 4.05 -22.43 -32.14
N GLY A 20 3.43 -22.22 -30.97
CA GLY A 20 4.01 -22.47 -29.65
C GLY A 20 5.34 -21.81 -29.32
N LEU A 21 5.27 -20.60 -28.74
CA LEU A 21 6.30 -20.18 -27.80
C LEU A 21 6.14 -21.02 -26.52
N PRO A 22 7.20 -21.66 -26.00
CA PRO A 22 7.07 -22.45 -24.79
C PRO A 22 6.81 -21.52 -23.60
N MET A 23 5.77 -21.82 -22.84
CA MET A 23 5.64 -21.40 -21.44
C MET A 23 6.87 -21.93 -20.66
N ALA A 24 7.32 -21.12 -19.70
CA ALA A 24 8.34 -21.43 -18.71
C ALA A 24 9.79 -21.52 -19.22
N ALA A 25 10.35 -20.38 -19.65
CA ALA A 25 11.75 -20.11 -19.35
C ALA A 25 11.80 -19.57 -17.91
N VAL A 26 11.93 -20.47 -16.93
CA VAL A 26 12.38 -20.10 -15.59
C VAL A 26 13.75 -19.46 -15.79
N LEU A 27 13.83 -18.14 -15.67
CA LEU A 27 15.10 -17.45 -15.55
C LEU A 27 15.78 -18.03 -14.30
N GLN A 28 16.72 -18.94 -14.50
CA GLN A 28 17.67 -19.34 -13.47
C GLN A 28 18.52 -18.10 -13.20
N PHE A 29 18.10 -17.31 -12.22
CA PHE A 29 18.92 -16.25 -11.67
C PHE A 29 20.22 -16.89 -11.16
N PRO A 30 21.40 -16.31 -11.46
CA PRO A 30 22.62 -16.71 -10.77
C PRO A 30 22.48 -16.30 -9.30
N LEU A 31 21.90 -17.18 -8.49
CA LEU A 31 21.80 -17.06 -7.05
C LEU A 31 23.14 -17.47 -6.44
N ASP A 32 24.16 -16.63 -6.61
CA ASP A 32 25.41 -16.73 -5.84
C ASP A 32 25.52 -15.58 -4.82
N ILE A 33 24.37 -15.18 -4.27
CA ILE A 33 24.23 -14.35 -3.05
C ILE A 33 23.59 -15.20 -1.92
N ALA A 34 23.37 -16.49 -2.16
CA ALA A 34 22.58 -17.37 -1.30
C ALA A 34 23.28 -17.83 -0.01
N GLU A 35 24.59 -17.62 0.15
CA GLU A 35 25.31 -18.20 1.30
C GLU A 35 25.33 -17.37 2.59
N HIS A 36 24.91 -16.10 2.60
CA HIS A 36 25.27 -15.21 3.74
C HIS A 36 24.17 -14.55 4.56
N ARG A 37 22.86 -14.85 4.38
CA ARG A 37 21.82 -14.34 5.31
C ARG A 37 20.78 -15.41 5.65
N ARG A 38 21.11 -16.26 6.62
CA ARG A 38 20.11 -17.04 7.38
C ARG A 38 19.27 -16.05 8.20
N GLY A 39 18.00 -16.39 8.46
CA GLY A 39 17.14 -15.60 9.34
C GLY A 39 15.93 -14.94 8.67
N ARG A 40 15.23 -14.09 9.44
CA ARG A 40 14.02 -13.35 9.06
C ARG A 40 14.26 -12.29 7.99
N LEU A 41 15.48 -11.79 7.85
CA LEU A 41 15.81 -10.75 6.85
C LEU A 41 15.71 -11.24 5.40
N ARG A 42 15.51 -12.56 5.19
CA ARG A 42 15.12 -13.12 3.89
C ARG A 42 13.83 -12.52 3.34
N GLY A 43 12.94 -11.99 4.18
CA GLY A 43 11.74 -11.28 3.72
C GLY A 43 12.04 -9.99 2.93
N PHE A 44 13.27 -9.45 2.98
CA PHE A 44 13.71 -8.32 2.15
C PHE A 44 14.51 -8.74 0.90
N GLN A 45 14.59 -10.04 0.60
CA GLN A 45 15.35 -10.56 -0.53
C GLN A 45 14.42 -10.88 -1.71
N SER A 46 14.96 -10.76 -2.92
CA SER A 46 14.32 -11.31 -4.10
C SER A 46 14.39 -12.85 -4.05
N GLY A 47 13.34 -13.52 -4.52
CA GLY A 47 13.35 -15.00 -4.57
C GLY A 47 11.98 -15.67 -4.44
N ALA A 48 10.92 -14.87 -4.24
CA ALA A 48 9.56 -15.38 -4.25
C ALA A 48 9.20 -15.95 -5.63
N LYS A 49 8.51 -17.09 -5.60
CA LYS A 49 8.05 -17.85 -6.76
C LYS A 49 6.54 -17.74 -6.89
N GLU A 50 6.05 -17.85 -8.10
CA GLU A 50 4.62 -18.02 -8.34
C GLU A 50 4.19 -19.44 -7.99
N PHE A 51 3.09 -19.56 -7.25
CA PHE A 51 2.46 -20.82 -6.93
C PHE A 51 1.06 -20.82 -7.51
N GLY A 52 0.70 -21.92 -8.17
CA GLY A 52 -0.71 -22.28 -8.34
C GLY A 52 -1.34 -22.63 -7.00
N GLU A 53 -2.60 -23.06 -7.03
CA GLU A 53 -3.26 -23.49 -5.80
C GLU A 53 -2.51 -24.66 -5.15
N THR A 54 -2.05 -24.43 -3.92
CA THR A 54 -1.21 -25.36 -3.16
C THR A 54 -1.78 -25.51 -1.75
N THR A 55 -1.93 -26.73 -1.25
CA THR A 55 -2.40 -26.97 0.12
C THR A 55 -1.44 -26.38 1.16
N VAL A 56 -2.02 -25.80 2.21
CA VAL A 56 -1.29 -25.22 3.34
C VAL A 56 -1.48 -26.09 4.56
N GLU A 57 -0.38 -26.42 5.23
CA GLU A 57 -0.43 -27.13 6.50
C GLU A 57 -0.86 -26.18 7.63
N VAL A 58 -1.82 -26.64 8.43
CA VAL A 58 -2.37 -25.91 9.56
C VAL A 58 -1.99 -26.65 10.84
N ALA A 59 -1.30 -25.97 11.74
CA ALA A 59 -1.05 -26.44 13.10
C ALA A 59 -1.91 -25.64 14.08
N GLY A 60 -2.59 -26.33 15.01
CA GLY A 60 -3.56 -25.72 15.92
C GLY A 60 -5.00 -25.87 15.42
N THR A 61 -5.91 -25.01 15.88
CA THR A 61 -7.34 -25.09 15.53
C THR A 61 -7.83 -23.76 14.96
N LEU A 62 -8.33 -23.79 13.73
CA LEU A 62 -8.98 -22.65 13.11
C LEU A 62 -10.44 -22.55 13.58
N PRO A 63 -10.99 -21.34 13.75
CA PRO A 63 -12.42 -21.18 13.94
C PRO A 63 -13.20 -21.76 12.76
N ASN A 64 -14.29 -22.48 13.04
CA ASN A 64 -15.12 -23.09 12.00
C ASN A 64 -15.78 -22.07 11.05
N TRP A 65 -15.97 -20.83 11.50
CA TRP A 65 -16.55 -19.73 10.71
C TRP A 65 -15.53 -19.00 9.84
N LEU A 66 -14.22 -19.23 10.02
CA LEU A 66 -13.19 -18.54 9.25
C LEU A 66 -13.20 -19.08 7.81
N ARG A 67 -13.92 -18.37 6.94
CA ARG A 67 -14.11 -18.68 5.52
C ARG A 67 -13.92 -17.41 4.72
N GLY A 68 -13.21 -17.51 3.61
CA GLY A 68 -12.86 -16.36 2.81
C GLY A 68 -11.41 -16.38 2.35
N ARG A 69 -10.94 -15.25 1.85
CA ARG A 69 -9.61 -15.12 1.24
C ARG A 69 -8.83 -14.01 1.91
N PHE A 70 -7.72 -14.37 2.54
CA PHE A 70 -6.69 -13.41 2.92
C PHE A 70 -5.87 -13.07 1.68
N LEU A 71 -5.73 -11.79 1.38
CA LEU A 71 -4.90 -11.27 0.30
C LEU A 71 -3.78 -10.44 0.91
N LEU A 72 -2.55 -10.56 0.41
CA LEU A 72 -1.43 -9.69 0.74
C LEU A 72 -0.83 -9.13 -0.54
N ASN A 73 -0.59 -7.82 -0.57
CA ASN A 73 0.16 -7.15 -1.62
C ASN A 73 1.50 -6.62 -1.07
N GLY A 74 2.51 -6.64 -1.92
CA GLY A 74 3.83 -6.19 -1.53
C GLY A 74 4.89 -6.31 -2.61
N PRO A 75 6.04 -5.65 -2.41
CA PRO A 75 7.22 -5.83 -3.23
C PRO A 75 7.83 -7.22 -3.00
N ALA A 76 8.25 -7.89 -4.07
CA ALA A 76 8.84 -9.24 -3.99
C ALA A 76 10.10 -9.44 -4.84
N LEU A 77 10.42 -8.50 -5.73
CA LEU A 77 11.56 -8.58 -6.62
C LEU A 77 12.24 -7.20 -6.74
N TRP A 78 13.43 -7.09 -6.15
CA TRP A 78 14.26 -5.87 -6.18
C TRP A 78 15.48 -6.04 -7.07
N ASP A 79 16.00 -7.25 -7.21
CA ASP A 79 17.28 -7.54 -7.88
C ASP A 79 17.01 -8.15 -9.25
N LEU A 80 17.54 -7.52 -10.29
CA LEU A 80 17.47 -7.97 -11.68
C LEU A 80 18.91 -8.19 -12.21
N PRO A 81 19.12 -8.98 -13.27
CA PRO A 81 20.47 -9.35 -13.72
C PRO A 81 21.41 -8.18 -14.05
N GLN A 82 20.87 -7.03 -14.45
CA GLN A 82 21.63 -5.85 -14.91
C GLN A 82 21.30 -4.58 -14.10
N GLY A 83 20.66 -4.71 -12.93
CA GLY A 83 20.32 -3.56 -12.09
C GLY A 83 19.42 -3.95 -10.93
N ARG A 84 19.20 -3.03 -9.99
CA ARG A 84 18.34 -3.27 -8.83
C ARG A 84 17.55 -2.04 -8.45
N TYR A 85 16.49 -2.25 -7.69
CA TYR A 85 15.76 -1.21 -6.99
C TYR A 85 16.44 -0.89 -5.64
N GLU A 86 16.34 0.36 -5.19
CA GLU A 86 17.11 0.90 -4.05
C GLU A 86 16.29 1.10 -2.77
N HIS A 87 14.95 1.03 -2.84
CA HIS A 87 14.08 1.24 -1.69
C HIS A 87 13.15 0.04 -1.46
N TRP A 88 12.73 -0.18 -0.22
CA TRP A 88 11.79 -1.26 0.11
C TRP A 88 10.53 -1.16 -0.75
N PHE A 89 9.99 0.04 -0.91
CA PHE A 89 8.77 0.35 -1.67
C PHE A 89 8.88 0.13 -3.19
N ASP A 90 10.09 -0.07 -3.73
CA ASP A 90 10.32 -0.11 -5.18
C ASP A 90 10.24 -1.51 -5.79
N GLY A 91 10.30 -2.56 -4.97
CA GLY A 91 10.29 -3.93 -5.48
C GLY A 91 9.02 -4.21 -6.27
N LEU A 92 9.15 -5.03 -7.31
CA LEU A 92 8.02 -5.34 -8.19
C LEU A 92 6.95 -6.14 -7.44
N ALA A 93 5.68 -5.74 -7.65
CA ALA A 93 4.52 -6.20 -6.91
C ALA A 93 4.26 -7.69 -7.11
N MET A 94 3.97 -8.37 -6.00
CA MET A 94 3.47 -9.73 -5.97
C MET A 94 2.25 -9.81 -5.06
N LEU A 95 1.22 -10.49 -5.57
CA LEU A 95 0.01 -10.79 -4.83
C LEU A 95 0.14 -12.19 -4.23
N HIS A 96 -0.31 -12.33 -3.00
CA HIS A 96 -0.43 -13.59 -2.29
C HIS A 96 -1.88 -13.78 -1.83
N ALA A 97 -2.40 -15.00 -1.92
CA ALA A 97 -3.73 -15.34 -1.43
C ALA A 97 -3.67 -16.61 -0.58
N VAL A 98 -4.42 -16.59 0.53
CA VAL A 98 -4.69 -17.76 1.38
C VAL A 98 -6.20 -17.93 1.47
N HIS A 99 -6.70 -19.06 0.99
CA HIS A 99 -8.12 -19.35 0.88
C HIS A 99 -8.56 -20.35 1.94
N PHE A 100 -9.49 -19.94 2.80
CA PHE A 100 -10.03 -20.75 3.89
C PHE A 100 -11.38 -21.33 3.47
N THR A 101 -11.46 -22.66 3.40
CA THR A 101 -12.66 -23.41 3.00
C THR A 101 -13.00 -24.50 4.02
N ASP A 102 -14.12 -25.20 3.82
CA ASP A 102 -14.45 -26.39 4.61
C ASP A 102 -13.50 -27.57 4.35
N GLU A 103 -12.89 -27.62 3.16
CA GLU A 103 -12.00 -28.69 2.72
C GLU A 103 -10.55 -28.51 3.20
N GLY A 104 -10.21 -27.30 3.65
CA GLY A 104 -8.89 -26.95 4.14
C GLY A 104 -8.46 -25.55 3.70
N VAL A 105 -7.14 -25.33 3.76
CA VAL A 105 -6.54 -24.04 3.39
C VAL A 105 -5.62 -24.21 2.19
N SER A 106 -5.73 -23.31 1.22
CA SER A 106 -4.86 -23.27 0.05
C SER A 106 -4.16 -21.92 -0.09
N TYR A 107 -3.00 -21.94 -0.74
CA TYR A 107 -2.16 -20.78 -1.03
C TYR A 107 -1.97 -20.60 -2.53
N ARG A 108 -1.87 -19.34 -2.96
CA ARG A 108 -1.51 -18.94 -4.32
C ARG A 108 -0.65 -17.69 -4.30
N SER A 109 0.22 -17.53 -5.28
CA SER A 109 0.96 -16.28 -5.49
C SER A 109 1.24 -16.00 -6.96
N ARG A 110 1.14 -14.73 -7.34
CA ARG A 110 1.46 -14.25 -8.70
C ARG A 110 2.09 -12.88 -8.69
N TYR A 111 3.07 -12.66 -9.56
CA TYR A 111 3.53 -11.31 -9.83
C TYR A 111 2.43 -10.53 -10.54
N LEU A 112 2.22 -9.29 -10.10
CA LEU A 112 1.31 -8.39 -10.78
C LEU A 112 1.91 -8.05 -12.14
N GLN A 113 1.23 -8.43 -13.22
CA GLN A 113 1.66 -8.20 -14.59
C GLN A 113 1.41 -6.73 -14.98
N SER A 114 2.07 -5.80 -14.29
CA SER A 114 2.08 -4.37 -14.64
C SER A 114 2.94 -4.12 -15.89
N GLU A 115 2.79 -2.93 -16.50
CA GLU A 115 3.70 -2.53 -17.58
C GLU A 115 5.14 -2.42 -17.09
N ASP A 116 5.36 -1.93 -15.87
CA ASP A 116 6.69 -1.86 -15.26
C ASP A 116 7.32 -3.24 -15.06
N TYR A 117 6.56 -4.18 -14.49
CA TYR A 117 7.03 -5.55 -14.27
C TYR A 117 7.49 -6.17 -15.58
N ARG A 118 6.62 -6.20 -16.60
CA ARG A 118 6.94 -6.80 -17.90
C ARG A 118 8.16 -6.14 -18.55
N ALA A 119 8.23 -4.81 -18.52
CA ALA A 119 9.34 -4.07 -19.11
C ALA A 119 10.67 -4.32 -18.37
N SER A 120 10.64 -4.36 -17.04
CA SER A 120 11.82 -4.56 -16.19
C SER A 120 12.36 -5.98 -16.30
N ILE A 121 11.48 -6.99 -16.36
CA ILE A 121 11.86 -8.38 -16.62
C ILE A 121 12.47 -8.51 -18.02
N ALA A 122 11.84 -7.96 -19.06
CA ALA A 122 12.34 -8.03 -20.42
C ALA A 122 13.70 -7.33 -20.59
N ALA A 123 13.93 -6.22 -19.89
CA ALA A 123 15.18 -5.48 -19.92
C ALA A 123 16.28 -6.07 -19.00
N GLY A 124 15.90 -6.91 -18.04
CA GLY A 124 16.80 -7.42 -17.01
C GLY A 124 17.30 -6.36 -16.01
N LYS A 125 16.64 -5.19 -15.93
CA LYS A 125 16.96 -4.06 -15.04
C LYS A 125 15.73 -3.17 -14.87
N PRO A 126 15.67 -2.30 -13.84
CA PRO A 126 14.54 -1.38 -13.66
C PRO A 126 14.22 -0.61 -14.94
N ALA A 127 12.98 -0.72 -15.42
CA ALA A 127 12.53 -0.05 -16.63
C ALA A 127 12.01 1.36 -16.33
N MET A 128 11.48 1.60 -15.13
CA MET A 128 11.01 2.90 -14.64
C MET A 128 11.60 3.20 -13.27
N GLY A 129 11.75 4.49 -12.94
CA GLY A 129 12.03 4.94 -11.60
C GLY A 129 10.86 4.67 -10.65
N GLY A 130 11.16 4.64 -9.36
CA GLY A 130 10.20 4.36 -8.30
C GLY A 130 10.20 5.43 -7.22
N PHE A 131 9.80 5.01 -6.03
CA PHE A 131 9.87 5.78 -4.81
C PHE A 131 11.30 6.26 -4.51
N GLY A 132 12.27 5.35 -4.40
CA GLY A 132 13.66 5.67 -4.06
C GLY A 132 14.70 5.38 -5.14
N THR A 133 14.30 4.69 -6.21
CA THR A 133 15.12 4.38 -7.39
C THR A 133 14.95 5.44 -8.47
N ASP A 134 16.07 5.99 -8.96
CA ASP A 134 16.08 7.01 -10.02
C ASP A 134 15.54 6.46 -11.35
N ASP A 135 15.01 7.34 -12.19
CA ASP A 135 14.59 6.96 -13.53
C ASP A 135 15.80 6.57 -14.40
N PRO A 136 15.73 5.46 -15.16
CA PRO A 136 16.81 5.08 -16.07
C PRO A 136 17.19 6.20 -17.05
N PRO A 137 18.49 6.41 -17.32
CA PRO A 137 18.95 7.53 -18.15
C PRO A 137 18.46 7.44 -19.60
N GLY A 138 18.12 8.60 -20.20
CA GLY A 138 17.77 8.71 -21.61
C GLY A 138 17.18 10.09 -21.98
N LEU A 139 17.94 10.91 -22.73
CA LEU A 139 17.56 12.30 -23.03
C LEU A 139 16.25 12.42 -23.83
N LEU A 140 16.05 11.59 -24.86
CA LEU A 140 14.80 11.54 -25.64
C LEU A 140 13.59 11.13 -24.77
N ARG A 141 13.82 10.21 -23.82
CA ARG A 141 12.81 9.77 -22.85
C ARG A 141 12.44 10.89 -21.87
N ARG A 142 13.42 11.65 -21.38
CA ARG A 142 13.20 12.82 -20.51
C ARG A 142 12.40 13.93 -21.20
N LEU A 143 12.72 14.23 -22.46
CA LEU A 143 11.99 15.25 -23.23
C LEU A 143 10.54 14.85 -23.53
N SER A 144 10.26 13.57 -23.78
CA SER A 144 8.88 13.07 -23.93
C SER A 144 8.06 13.16 -22.63
N GLY A 145 8.71 13.06 -21.47
CA GLY A 145 8.09 13.18 -20.14
C GLY A 145 7.57 14.58 -19.80
N ILE A 146 7.99 15.62 -20.53
CA ILE A 146 7.47 16.99 -20.38
C ILE A 146 6.03 17.09 -20.89
N VAL A 147 5.67 16.32 -21.92
CA VAL A 147 4.33 16.33 -22.55
C VAL A 147 3.42 15.26 -21.93
N SER A 148 3.97 14.12 -21.52
CA SER A 148 3.23 13.05 -20.85
C SER A 148 4.15 12.32 -19.88
N PRO A 149 4.20 12.72 -18.59
CA PRO A 149 5.08 12.09 -17.62
C PRO A 149 4.72 10.61 -17.48
N ARG A 150 5.69 9.76 -17.77
CA ARG A 150 5.55 8.31 -17.64
C ARG A 150 5.84 7.94 -16.19
N VAL A 151 4.80 7.57 -15.46
CA VAL A 151 4.89 7.10 -14.07
C VAL A 151 4.74 5.59 -14.02
N THR A 152 5.37 4.96 -13.02
CA THR A 152 5.24 3.51 -12.82
C THR A 152 3.80 3.10 -12.51
N ASP A 153 3.42 1.91 -12.95
CA ASP A 153 2.20 1.19 -12.53
C ASP A 153 2.54 -0.02 -11.65
N ASN A 154 3.75 -0.04 -11.05
CA ASN A 154 4.14 -1.02 -10.04
C ASN A 154 3.30 -0.84 -8.76
N ALA A 155 2.12 -1.43 -8.75
CA ALA A 155 1.12 -1.30 -7.70
C ALA A 155 1.39 -2.24 -6.51
N ALA A 156 2.50 -2.05 -5.82
CA ALA A 156 3.00 -2.93 -4.77
C ALA A 156 2.54 -2.57 -3.34
N VAL A 157 1.61 -1.62 -3.17
CA VAL A 157 1.32 -1.01 -1.85
C VAL A 157 0.01 -1.52 -1.26
N VAL A 158 -1.13 -1.09 -1.80
CA VAL A 158 -2.47 -1.36 -1.25
C VAL A 158 -3.30 -2.16 -2.25
N MET A 159 -4.30 -2.89 -1.76
CA MET A 159 -5.41 -3.40 -2.55
C MET A 159 -6.70 -2.73 -2.09
N SER A 160 -7.53 -2.33 -3.04
CA SER A 160 -8.84 -1.72 -2.78
C SER A 160 -9.86 -2.22 -3.79
N ARG A 161 -11.08 -1.69 -3.72
CA ARG A 161 -12.15 -2.02 -4.66
C ARG A 161 -12.75 -0.80 -5.32
N ILE A 162 -13.19 -1.00 -6.56
CA ILE A 162 -14.15 -0.14 -7.26
C ILE A 162 -15.37 -1.03 -7.55
N GLY A 163 -16.41 -0.90 -6.72
CA GLY A 163 -17.53 -1.84 -6.71
C GLY A 163 -17.04 -3.25 -6.39
N ARG A 164 -17.20 -4.18 -7.33
CA ARG A 164 -16.73 -5.56 -7.19
C ARG A 164 -15.31 -5.78 -7.71
N GLN A 165 -14.77 -4.85 -8.48
CA GLN A 165 -13.47 -4.99 -9.11
C GLN A 165 -12.36 -4.71 -8.11
N TRP A 166 -11.46 -5.68 -7.92
CA TRP A 166 -10.24 -5.51 -7.16
C TRP A 166 -9.21 -4.72 -7.95
N VAL A 167 -8.52 -3.82 -7.26
CA VAL A 167 -7.48 -2.97 -7.82
C VAL A 167 -6.30 -2.94 -6.86
N ALA A 168 -5.10 -3.14 -7.39
CA ALA A 168 -3.84 -2.88 -6.72
C ALA A 168 -3.43 -1.42 -6.99
N THR A 169 -2.87 -0.76 -5.98
CA THR A 169 -2.45 0.64 -6.05
C THR A 169 -1.03 0.85 -5.53
N THR A 170 -0.43 1.93 -6.04
CA THR A 170 0.73 2.63 -5.49
C THR A 170 0.39 4.13 -5.46
N GLU A 171 1.36 5.01 -5.25
CA GLU A 171 1.14 6.47 -5.12
C GLU A 171 1.10 7.22 -6.47
N THR A 172 1.11 6.49 -7.57
CA THR A 172 0.90 7.02 -8.93
C THR A 172 -0.58 6.93 -9.31
N PRO A 173 -1.08 7.76 -10.24
CA PRO A 173 -2.48 7.73 -10.67
C PRO A 173 -2.89 6.47 -11.46
N ARG A 174 -1.99 5.48 -11.62
CA ARG A 174 -2.23 4.27 -12.41
C ARG A 174 -2.62 3.12 -11.49
N MET A 175 -3.90 2.74 -11.55
CA MET A 175 -4.42 1.59 -10.82
C MET A 175 -4.40 0.35 -11.73
N VAL A 176 -4.14 -0.83 -11.15
CA VAL A 176 -4.06 -2.09 -11.90
C VAL A 176 -5.09 -3.07 -11.33
N GLY A 177 -6.02 -3.54 -12.17
CA GLY A 177 -7.01 -4.53 -11.78
C GLY A 177 -6.44 -5.95 -11.70
N PHE A 178 -7.00 -6.77 -10.82
CA PHE A 178 -6.70 -8.20 -10.72
C PHE A 178 -7.92 -9.01 -10.30
N ASP A 179 -7.92 -10.31 -10.60
CA ASP A 179 -8.90 -11.27 -10.08
C ASP A 179 -8.39 -11.82 -8.74
N ALA A 180 -9.14 -11.68 -7.67
CA ALA A 180 -8.66 -12.09 -6.35
C ALA A 180 -8.71 -13.61 -6.08
N ALA A 181 -9.43 -14.39 -6.89
CA ALA A 181 -9.42 -15.84 -6.80
C ALA A 181 -8.22 -16.44 -7.54
N THR A 182 -7.91 -15.93 -8.73
CA THR A 182 -6.81 -16.47 -9.56
C THR A 182 -5.50 -15.71 -9.44
N LEU A 183 -5.53 -14.49 -8.88
CA LEU A 183 -4.48 -13.48 -8.87
C LEU A 183 -4.02 -13.02 -10.25
N ASP A 184 -4.78 -13.34 -11.30
CA ASP A 184 -4.44 -12.90 -12.65
C ASP A 184 -4.68 -11.40 -12.79
N THR A 185 -3.73 -10.71 -13.41
CA THR A 185 -3.85 -9.27 -13.68
C THR A 185 -4.87 -9.03 -14.79
N THR A 186 -5.91 -8.25 -14.52
CA THR A 186 -6.95 -7.92 -15.51
C THR A 186 -6.59 -6.70 -16.36
N GLY A 187 -5.55 -5.96 -15.99
CA GLY A 187 -5.02 -4.83 -16.74
C GLY A 187 -5.24 -3.47 -16.06
N PRO A 188 -4.79 -2.37 -16.70
CA PRO A 188 -4.91 -1.03 -16.15
C PRO A 188 -6.38 -0.58 -16.04
N ILE A 189 -6.67 0.20 -15.01
CA ILE A 189 -7.98 0.86 -14.86
C ILE A 189 -7.97 2.14 -15.69
N HIS A 190 -8.93 2.24 -16.61
CA HIS A 190 -9.12 3.42 -17.46
C HIS A 190 -10.27 4.27 -16.93
N PHE A 191 -10.07 5.59 -16.93
CA PHE A 191 -11.08 6.55 -16.52
C PHE A 191 -11.52 7.42 -17.69
N ASP A 192 -12.82 7.64 -17.84
CA ASP A 192 -13.41 8.46 -18.91
C ASP A 192 -13.52 9.95 -18.49
N ASP A 193 -12.37 10.50 -18.09
CA ASP A 193 -12.25 11.89 -17.66
C ASP A 193 -10.88 12.48 -18.03
N GLN A 194 -10.72 13.79 -17.81
CA GLN A 194 -9.48 14.53 -18.03
C GLN A 194 -8.96 15.15 -16.73
N ALA A 195 -9.28 14.54 -15.59
CA ALA A 195 -8.81 15.01 -14.29
C ALA A 195 -7.28 14.95 -14.24
N LYS A 196 -6.66 16.11 -14.03
CA LYS A 196 -5.21 16.22 -13.81
C LYS A 196 -4.87 15.76 -12.40
N ILE A 197 -4.28 14.59 -12.29
CA ILE A 197 -3.79 13.98 -11.05
C ILE A 197 -2.43 13.39 -11.38
N HIS A 198 -1.38 13.94 -10.78
CA HIS A 198 0.01 13.53 -10.99
C HIS A 198 0.46 12.48 -9.96
N LEU A 199 -0.09 12.57 -8.74
CA LEU A 199 0.13 11.64 -7.63
C LEU A 199 -1.22 11.33 -6.98
N MET A 200 -1.35 10.21 -6.29
CA MET A 200 -2.52 9.93 -5.45
C MET A 200 -2.13 9.18 -4.19
N SER A 201 -3.01 9.19 -3.20
CA SER A 201 -2.86 8.29 -2.07
C SER A 201 -2.99 6.83 -2.53
N ALA A 202 -2.16 5.95 -1.96
CA ALA A 202 -2.30 4.51 -2.18
C ALA A 202 -3.56 3.95 -1.50
N HIS A 203 -4.01 4.57 -0.41
CA HIS A 203 -5.09 4.14 0.47
C HIS A 203 -6.45 4.69 0.06
N GLY A 204 -7.02 4.13 -1.02
CA GLY A 204 -8.39 4.46 -1.43
C GLY A 204 -9.46 3.79 -0.56
N ILE A 205 -10.51 4.52 -0.21
CA ILE A 205 -11.58 4.10 0.71
C ILE A 205 -12.86 3.79 -0.06
N GLY A 206 -13.40 2.58 0.14
CA GLY A 206 -14.70 2.18 -0.39
C GLY A 206 -15.87 2.67 0.47
N ASP A 207 -17.01 2.98 -0.15
CA ASP A 207 -18.27 3.20 0.58
C ASP A 207 -19.31 2.08 0.34
N ALA A 208 -20.41 2.12 1.09
CA ALA A 208 -21.49 1.12 1.01
C ALA A 208 -22.17 1.04 -0.37
N GLN A 209 -22.01 2.05 -1.22
CA GLN A 209 -22.53 2.05 -2.60
C GLN A 209 -21.52 1.44 -3.58
N GLY A 210 -20.36 1.00 -3.09
CA GLY A 210 -19.25 0.50 -3.88
C GLY A 210 -18.45 1.61 -4.55
N ASN A 211 -18.64 2.88 -4.18
CA ASN A 211 -17.80 3.95 -4.73
C ASN A 211 -16.41 3.87 -4.13
N HIS A 212 -15.42 4.28 -4.91
CA HIS A 212 -14.03 4.41 -4.47
C HIS A 212 -13.68 5.88 -4.29
N TRP A 213 -13.37 6.27 -3.06
CA TRP A 213 -12.91 7.60 -2.71
C TRP A 213 -11.39 7.62 -2.61
N ASN A 214 -10.76 8.67 -3.13
CA ASN A 214 -9.33 8.85 -3.01
C ASN A 214 -8.95 10.34 -3.14
N VAL A 215 -7.73 10.69 -2.76
CA VAL A 215 -7.16 12.03 -2.83
C VAL A 215 -6.00 12.01 -3.83
N GLY A 216 -6.10 12.87 -4.84
CA GLY A 216 -5.06 13.10 -5.84
C GLY A 216 -4.33 14.42 -5.61
N VAL A 217 -3.15 14.57 -6.19
CA VAL A 217 -2.39 15.83 -6.22
C VAL A 217 -2.14 16.24 -7.66
N GLU A 218 -2.56 17.45 -8.01
CA GLU A 218 -2.06 18.17 -9.18
C GLU A 218 -0.83 18.98 -8.77
N LEU A 219 0.36 18.49 -9.15
CA LEU A 219 1.62 19.25 -9.03
C LEU A 219 1.65 20.47 -9.96
N GLY A 220 2.17 21.60 -9.45
CA GLY A 220 2.35 22.84 -10.20
C GLY A 220 2.96 23.94 -9.33
N PRO A 221 3.07 25.20 -9.81
CA PRO A 221 3.54 26.35 -9.01
C PRO A 221 2.72 26.58 -7.73
N LYS A 222 1.45 26.15 -7.77
CA LYS A 222 0.66 25.80 -6.59
C LYS A 222 0.21 24.37 -6.80
N CYS A 223 0.33 23.55 -5.78
CA CYS A 223 -0.20 22.20 -5.80
C CYS A 223 -1.69 22.22 -5.42
N ILE A 224 -2.45 21.27 -5.94
CA ILE A 224 -3.88 21.13 -5.65
C ILE A 224 -4.15 19.70 -5.17
N TYR A 225 -4.56 19.54 -3.91
CA TYR A 225 -5.17 18.28 -3.47
C TYR A 225 -6.59 18.22 -4.02
N LYS A 226 -7.00 17.07 -4.55
CA LYS A 226 -8.32 16.83 -5.11
C LYS A 226 -8.92 15.61 -4.44
N LEU A 227 -9.97 15.81 -3.64
CA LEU A 227 -10.83 14.71 -3.26
C LEU A 227 -11.64 14.31 -4.49
N PHE A 228 -11.58 13.04 -4.87
CA PHE A 228 -12.39 12.52 -5.95
C PHE A 228 -13.07 11.21 -5.57
N ARG A 229 -14.16 10.93 -6.26
CA ARG A 229 -14.90 9.67 -6.17
C ARG A 229 -14.98 9.01 -7.53
N ILE A 230 -14.83 7.68 -7.56
CA ILE A 230 -15.11 6.85 -8.72
C ILE A 230 -16.35 6.02 -8.42
N ARG A 231 -17.40 6.22 -9.23
CA ARG A 231 -18.59 5.37 -9.20
C ARG A 231 -18.40 4.18 -10.15
N PRO A 232 -18.64 2.93 -9.73
CA PRO A 232 -18.35 1.75 -10.57
C PRO A 232 -19.07 1.75 -11.92
N ALA A 233 -20.30 2.28 -11.97
CA ALA A 233 -21.07 2.35 -13.20
C ALA A 233 -20.61 3.46 -14.17
N VAL A 234 -19.80 4.41 -13.71
CA VAL A 234 -19.42 5.62 -14.46
C VAL A 234 -17.94 5.60 -14.83
N MET A 235 -17.07 5.07 -13.96
CA MET A 235 -15.62 5.00 -14.15
C MET A 235 -15.00 6.36 -14.51
N LYS A 236 -15.45 7.41 -13.81
CA LYS A 236 -14.88 8.76 -13.86
C LYS A 236 -14.44 9.19 -12.48
N ARG A 237 -13.33 9.93 -12.42
CA ARG A 237 -12.83 10.58 -11.22
C ARG A 237 -13.56 11.92 -11.05
N GLU A 238 -14.67 11.86 -10.32
CA GLU A 238 -15.50 13.01 -9.99
C GLU A 238 -14.84 13.80 -8.87
N VAL A 239 -14.24 14.96 -9.19
CA VAL A 239 -13.64 15.84 -8.19
C VAL A 239 -14.75 16.49 -7.35
N VAL A 240 -14.73 16.24 -6.04
CA VAL A 240 -15.72 16.72 -5.07
C VAL A 240 -15.24 18.00 -4.38
N GLY A 241 -13.95 18.11 -4.09
CA GLY A 241 -13.39 19.28 -3.42
C GLY A 241 -11.89 19.42 -3.67
N GLU A 242 -11.39 20.65 -3.52
CA GLU A 242 -10.00 21.00 -3.81
C GLU A 242 -9.36 21.83 -2.69
N ILE A 243 -8.09 21.55 -2.40
CA ILE A 243 -7.26 22.33 -1.47
C ILE A 243 -6.06 22.85 -2.25
N LYS A 244 -5.90 24.18 -2.32
CA LYS A 244 -4.77 24.81 -3.02
C LYS A 244 -3.68 25.15 -2.01
N VAL A 245 -2.49 24.63 -2.23
CA VAL A 245 -1.32 24.82 -1.35
C VAL A 245 -0.10 25.26 -2.16
N PRO A 246 0.87 25.99 -1.55
CA PRO A 246 2.10 26.37 -2.24
C PRO A 246 2.92 25.16 -2.71
N ALA A 247 3.03 24.14 -1.85
CA ALA A 247 3.66 22.87 -2.13
C ALA A 247 2.90 21.76 -1.41
N SER A 248 2.66 20.62 -2.05
CA SER A 248 2.03 19.49 -1.38
C SER A 248 2.99 18.88 -0.36
N GLY A 249 2.49 18.57 0.82
CA GLY A 249 3.07 17.55 1.68
C GLY A 249 3.02 16.17 1.02
N TYR A 250 3.91 15.26 1.44
CA TYR A 250 3.89 13.85 1.05
C TYR A 250 2.55 13.22 1.46
N LEU A 251 1.81 12.72 0.47
CA LEU A 251 0.45 12.17 0.61
C LEU A 251 0.49 10.65 0.46
N HIS A 252 0.43 9.95 1.59
CA HIS A 252 0.36 8.48 1.61
C HIS A 252 -1.08 7.97 1.70
N ALA A 253 -1.80 8.45 2.70
CA ALA A 253 -3.18 8.10 3.00
C ALA A 253 -4.04 9.35 3.25
N PHE A 254 -5.33 9.11 3.38
CA PHE A 254 -6.31 10.05 3.90
C PHE A 254 -7.29 9.27 4.77
N ALA A 255 -8.11 9.95 5.57
CA ALA A 255 -9.15 9.31 6.37
C ALA A 255 -10.53 9.86 5.99
N MET A 256 -11.58 9.15 6.37
CA MET A 256 -12.95 9.61 6.13
C MET A 256 -13.79 9.49 7.39
N THR A 257 -14.81 10.33 7.46
CA THR A 257 -16.00 10.16 8.28
C THR A 257 -17.20 10.09 7.34
N PRO A 258 -18.43 9.84 7.84
CA PRO A 258 -19.62 9.95 7.01
C PRO A 258 -19.84 11.35 6.38
N ARG A 259 -19.13 12.39 6.84
CA ARG A 259 -19.32 13.78 6.38
C ARG A 259 -18.10 14.40 5.72
N HIS A 260 -16.90 13.97 6.07
CA HIS A 260 -15.67 14.61 5.60
C HIS A 260 -14.63 13.61 5.14
N ALA A 261 -13.84 14.00 4.14
CA ALA A 261 -12.51 13.44 3.92
C ALA A 261 -11.48 14.30 4.66
N LEU A 262 -10.53 13.67 5.33
CA LEU A 262 -9.48 14.30 6.12
C LEU A 262 -8.13 14.08 5.43
N VAL A 263 -7.51 15.18 5.01
CA VAL A 263 -6.21 15.20 4.33
C VAL A 263 -5.20 15.88 5.24
N TRP A 264 -4.11 15.19 5.58
CA TRP A 264 -3.03 15.77 6.38
C TRP A 264 -1.84 16.19 5.50
N GLU A 265 -1.56 17.49 5.50
CA GLU A 265 -0.42 18.08 4.81
C GLU A 265 0.86 17.90 5.64
N THR A 266 1.53 16.78 5.36
CA THR A 266 2.99 16.58 5.35
C THR A 266 3.95 17.72 5.65
N ALA A 267 4.76 17.70 6.73
CA ALA A 267 5.96 18.54 6.83
C ALA A 267 7.03 18.25 5.74
N LEU A 268 6.94 17.09 5.08
CA LEU A 268 7.76 16.69 3.94
C LEU A 268 7.19 17.25 2.63
N ARG A 269 7.73 18.37 2.12
CA ARG A 269 7.16 19.15 1.01
C ARG A 269 7.76 18.84 -0.36
N ALA A 270 6.88 18.67 -1.35
CA ALA A 270 7.23 18.46 -2.75
C ALA A 270 7.94 19.67 -3.37
N GLN A 271 9.01 19.39 -4.11
CA GLN A 271 9.76 20.36 -4.89
C GLN A 271 9.32 20.25 -6.36
N ALA A 272 8.22 20.91 -6.72
CA ALA A 272 7.51 20.72 -8.00
C ALA A 272 8.41 20.81 -9.26
N LEU A 273 9.37 21.73 -9.29
CA LEU A 273 10.33 21.85 -10.40
C LEU A 273 11.29 20.65 -10.47
N GLY A 274 11.62 20.05 -9.33
CA GLY A 274 12.48 18.85 -9.26
C GLY A 274 11.91 17.67 -10.05
N PHE A 275 10.60 17.44 -9.95
CA PHE A 275 9.89 16.36 -10.63
C PHE A 275 10.01 16.42 -12.16
N VAL A 276 10.11 17.62 -12.74
CA VAL A 276 10.16 17.80 -14.20
C VAL A 276 11.59 17.67 -14.72
N PHE A 277 12.59 18.15 -13.99
CA PHE A 277 13.93 18.38 -14.54
C PHE A 277 15.01 17.40 -14.10
N THR A 278 14.82 16.66 -13.00
CA THR A 278 15.95 15.95 -12.37
C THR A 278 16.10 14.50 -12.82
N GLY A 279 14.99 13.82 -13.15
CA GLY A 279 14.98 12.36 -13.33
C GLY A 279 15.38 11.58 -12.07
N LYS A 280 15.37 12.24 -10.91
CA LYS A 280 15.61 11.62 -9.60
C LYS A 280 14.37 10.87 -9.15
N ALA A 281 14.57 9.88 -8.30
CA ALA A 281 13.53 9.13 -7.63
C ALA A 281 12.48 10.05 -6.99
N TYR A 282 11.25 9.55 -6.91
CA TYR A 282 10.10 10.32 -6.43
C TYR A 282 10.37 11.00 -5.08
N ILE A 283 10.89 10.28 -4.09
CA ILE A 283 11.11 10.82 -2.74
C ILE A 283 12.25 11.85 -2.66
N ARG A 284 13.23 11.79 -3.57
CA ARG A 284 14.35 12.75 -3.67
C ARG A 284 13.90 14.13 -4.15
N ASN A 285 12.64 14.25 -4.58
CA ASN A 285 11.99 15.51 -4.93
C ASN A 285 11.14 16.07 -3.77
N PHE A 286 11.28 15.54 -2.55
CA PHE A 286 10.69 16.13 -1.34
C PHE A 286 11.78 16.69 -0.42
N LYS A 287 11.40 17.65 0.42
CA LYS A 287 12.27 18.23 1.45
C LYS A 287 11.49 18.39 2.76
N TRP A 288 12.06 17.92 3.86
CA TRP A 288 11.54 18.17 5.20
C TRP A 288 11.66 19.66 5.55
N GLN A 289 10.54 20.29 5.89
CA GLN A 289 10.43 21.73 6.20
C GLN A 289 9.63 21.93 7.50
N PRO A 290 10.18 21.54 8.65
CA PRO A 290 9.45 21.55 9.93
C PRO A 290 9.09 22.98 10.38
N GLU A 291 9.84 23.98 9.94
CA GLU A 291 9.57 25.40 10.21
C GLU A 291 8.22 25.90 9.69
N LEU A 292 7.64 25.20 8.69
CA LEU A 292 6.32 25.51 8.15
C LEU A 292 5.18 24.83 8.90
N GLY A 293 5.50 23.88 9.79
CA GLY A 293 4.52 22.99 10.39
C GLY A 293 3.75 22.14 9.37
N SER A 294 2.59 21.68 9.80
CA SER A 294 1.68 20.84 9.02
C SER A 294 0.24 21.35 9.11
N MET A 295 -0.60 20.86 8.21
CA MET A 295 -2.03 21.18 8.19
C MET A 295 -2.87 19.90 8.22
N ILE A 296 -4.06 19.97 8.79
CA ILE A 296 -5.11 18.97 8.57
C ILE A 296 -6.28 19.70 7.92
N HIS A 297 -6.79 19.13 6.84
CA HIS A 297 -7.91 19.67 6.06
C HIS A 297 -9.09 18.71 6.09
N ALA A 298 -10.27 19.20 6.41
CA ALA A 298 -11.53 18.48 6.24
C ALA A 298 -12.25 19.00 4.98
N ILE A 299 -12.49 18.12 4.02
CA ILE A 299 -13.27 18.38 2.81
C ILE A 299 -14.65 17.76 3.00
N SER A 300 -15.69 18.58 2.99
CA SER A 300 -17.09 18.12 3.03
C SER A 300 -17.41 17.22 1.83
N LEU A 301 -17.93 16.02 2.11
CA LEU A 301 -18.31 15.06 1.06
C LEU A 301 -19.54 15.50 0.26
N THR A 302 -20.32 16.47 0.77
CA THR A 302 -21.57 16.93 0.14
C THR A 302 -21.38 18.13 -0.77
N ASP A 303 -20.56 19.10 -0.37
CA ASP A 303 -20.42 20.39 -1.07
C ASP A 303 -18.97 20.81 -1.32
N GLY A 304 -17.99 19.96 -0.99
CA GLY A 304 -16.57 20.20 -1.26
C GLY A 304 -15.93 21.31 -0.42
N LYS A 305 -16.65 21.91 0.54
CA LYS A 305 -16.11 22.97 1.39
C LYS A 305 -14.97 22.45 2.25
N VAL A 306 -13.93 23.28 2.38
CA VAL A 306 -12.71 22.95 3.12
C VAL A 306 -12.65 23.73 4.42
N THR A 307 -12.39 23.03 5.53
CA THR A 307 -11.97 23.62 6.81
C THR A 307 -10.57 23.12 7.15
N SER A 308 -9.69 23.97 7.69
CA SER A 308 -8.29 23.61 7.92
C SER A 308 -7.80 24.01 9.31
N TRP A 309 -6.90 23.20 9.86
CA TRP A 309 -6.26 23.43 11.16
C TRP A 309 -4.75 23.29 11.04
N GLN A 310 -4.03 24.20 11.67
CA GLN A 310 -2.58 24.12 11.85
C GLN A 310 -2.25 23.11 12.95
N VAL A 311 -1.19 22.33 12.70
CA VAL A 311 -0.62 21.37 13.65
C VAL A 311 0.91 21.43 13.59
N PRO A 312 1.63 20.98 14.64
CA PRO A 312 3.08 20.85 14.60
C PRO A 312 3.54 20.02 13.40
N ALA A 313 4.78 20.23 12.97
CA ALA A 313 5.38 19.48 11.88
C ALA A 313 5.28 17.98 12.13
N MET A 314 4.78 17.25 11.13
CA MET A 314 4.64 15.80 11.21
C MET A 314 4.89 15.13 9.87
N LEU A 315 5.40 13.90 9.92
CA LEU A 315 5.25 12.89 8.87
C LEU A 315 4.27 11.83 9.39
N ALA A 316 3.31 11.42 8.58
CA ALA A 316 2.38 10.37 8.95
C ALA A 316 1.97 9.58 7.71
N PHE A 317 2.15 8.25 7.77
CA PHE A 317 1.71 7.35 6.71
C PHE A 317 0.24 6.98 6.91
N HIS A 318 -0.12 6.54 8.11
CA HIS A 318 -1.40 5.88 8.35
C HIS A 318 -2.25 6.60 9.41
N ALA A 319 -3.56 6.64 9.14
CA ALA A 319 -4.56 6.96 10.14
C ALA A 319 -4.99 5.69 10.87
N VAL A 320 -5.17 5.78 12.19
CA VAL A 320 -5.79 4.73 13.00
C VAL A 320 -7.30 4.73 12.78
N GLN A 321 -7.93 5.90 12.88
CA GLN A 321 -9.35 6.11 12.59
C GLN A 321 -9.67 7.59 12.42
N ALA A 322 -10.87 7.87 11.91
CA ALA A 322 -11.49 9.18 11.98
C ALA A 322 -12.99 9.05 12.24
N TYR A 323 -13.54 9.96 13.03
CA TYR A 323 -14.96 9.95 13.39
C TYR A 323 -15.45 11.34 13.78
N GLU A 324 -16.77 11.49 13.89
CA GLU A 324 -17.42 12.73 14.29
C GLU A 324 -17.88 12.63 15.75
N ARG A 325 -17.66 13.69 16.54
CA ARG A 325 -18.10 13.78 17.94
C ARG A 325 -18.72 15.14 18.20
N GLY A 326 -20.05 15.20 18.12
CA GLY A 326 -20.79 16.47 18.18
C GLY A 326 -20.38 17.38 17.01
N ASP A 327 -19.89 18.58 17.35
CA ASP A 327 -19.40 19.58 16.38
C ASP A 327 -17.90 19.47 16.07
N GLU A 328 -17.21 18.48 16.66
CA GLU A 328 -15.81 18.18 16.39
C GLU A 328 -15.67 17.01 15.42
N THR A 329 -14.65 17.08 14.57
CA THR A 329 -14.14 15.92 13.84
C THR A 329 -12.86 15.45 14.53
N VAL A 330 -12.71 14.15 14.75
CA VAL A 330 -11.52 13.55 15.38
C VAL A 330 -10.75 12.75 14.35
N LEU A 331 -9.43 12.95 14.31
CA LEU A 331 -8.49 12.17 13.50
C LEU A 331 -7.42 11.58 14.40
N GLU A 332 -7.17 10.29 14.29
CA GLU A 332 -6.09 9.60 15.00
C GLU A 332 -5.06 9.10 14.00
N LEU A 333 -3.79 9.47 14.20
CA LEU A 333 -2.69 9.16 13.28
C LEU A 333 -1.54 8.47 14.01
N SER A 334 -0.79 7.63 13.28
CA SER A 334 0.56 7.24 13.64
C SER A 334 1.56 8.26 13.08
N VAL A 335 2.25 8.98 13.96
CA VAL A 335 2.97 10.22 13.64
C VAL A 335 4.46 10.11 13.96
N PHE A 336 5.29 10.58 13.04
CA PHE A 336 6.73 10.77 13.19
C PHE A 336 7.04 12.28 13.24
N ASP A 337 7.95 12.67 14.13
CA ASP A 337 8.37 14.07 14.31
C ASP A 337 9.49 14.52 13.34
N ASP A 338 9.95 13.61 12.48
CA ASP A 338 10.95 13.87 11.46
C ASP A 338 10.70 13.00 10.20
N ALA A 339 11.56 13.17 9.19
CA ALA A 339 11.51 12.40 7.95
C ALA A 339 12.58 11.30 7.84
N ARG A 340 13.30 10.96 8.92
CA ARG A 340 14.40 9.98 8.88
C ARG A 340 13.92 8.57 8.53
N LEU A 341 12.65 8.26 8.84
CA LEU A 341 12.02 7.00 8.48
C LEU A 341 12.17 6.69 6.97
N ILE A 342 12.10 7.70 6.12
CA ILE A 342 12.25 7.54 4.67
C ILE A 342 13.59 6.88 4.30
N GLU A 343 14.69 7.32 4.91
CA GLU A 343 16.01 6.78 4.64
C GLU A 343 16.18 5.41 5.31
N ASP A 344 15.63 5.25 6.51
CA ASP A 344 15.65 3.99 7.24
C ASP A 344 15.01 2.86 6.42
N LEU A 345 13.95 3.13 5.66
CA LEU A 345 13.23 2.15 4.83
C LEU A 345 13.93 1.82 3.49
N GLY A 346 15.13 2.33 3.23
CA GLY A 346 15.98 1.89 2.12
C GLY A 346 16.27 0.38 2.16
N ILE A 347 16.29 -0.28 0.99
CA ILE A 347 16.33 -1.75 0.95
C ILE A 347 17.62 -2.31 1.56
N ASP A 348 18.75 -1.63 1.39
CA ASP A 348 20.03 -2.07 1.95
C ASP A 348 20.02 -1.97 3.49
N ALA A 349 19.46 -0.89 4.06
CA ALA A 349 19.30 -0.75 5.50
C ALA A 349 18.39 -1.83 6.10
N ARG A 350 17.28 -2.16 5.41
CA ARG A 350 16.37 -3.24 5.82
C ARG A 350 17.04 -4.61 5.73
N ARG A 351 17.76 -4.90 4.65
CA ARG A 351 18.49 -6.17 4.46
C ARG A 351 19.54 -6.36 5.54
N GLU A 352 20.21 -5.30 5.98
CA GLU A 352 21.19 -5.31 7.08
C GLU A 352 20.55 -5.40 8.47
N GLY A 353 19.22 -5.32 8.58
CA GLY A 353 18.52 -5.36 9.86
C GLY A 353 18.75 -4.11 10.69
N ARG A 354 19.04 -2.96 10.06
CA ARG A 354 19.24 -1.71 10.79
C ARG A 354 17.94 -1.31 11.49
N PRO A 355 17.99 -0.92 12.77
CA PRO A 355 16.82 -0.46 13.50
C PRO A 355 16.29 0.85 12.92
N LEU A 356 15.06 1.22 13.28
CA LEU A 356 14.52 2.53 12.94
C LEU A 356 15.14 3.61 13.82
N SER A 357 15.55 4.72 13.20
CA SER A 357 16.04 5.92 13.90
C SER A 357 14.92 6.87 14.33
N SER A 358 13.75 6.77 13.68
CA SER A 358 12.54 7.52 13.99
C SER A 358 11.44 6.57 14.47
N ARG A 359 10.67 6.99 15.47
CA ARG A 359 9.63 6.16 16.11
C ARG A 359 8.27 6.85 15.97
N PRO A 360 7.19 6.08 15.73
CA PRO A 360 5.87 6.66 15.71
C PRO A 360 5.39 7.00 17.12
N ALA A 361 4.51 7.98 17.22
CA ALA A 361 3.64 8.24 18.35
C ALA A 361 2.20 8.32 17.86
N LEU A 362 1.25 7.76 18.60
CA LEU A 362 -0.16 7.92 18.25
C LEU A 362 -0.66 9.26 18.77
N ARG A 363 -1.24 10.05 17.86
CA ARG A 363 -1.79 11.37 18.18
C ARG A 363 -3.23 11.48 17.75
N ARG A 364 -4.08 11.94 18.68
CA ARG A 364 -5.48 12.28 18.48
C ARG A 364 -5.60 13.78 18.27
N TYR A 365 -6.11 14.16 17.11
CA TYR A 365 -6.38 15.53 16.71
C TYR A 365 -7.88 15.80 16.78
N ARG A 366 -8.29 16.69 17.68
CA ARG A 366 -9.67 17.18 17.77
C ARG A 366 -9.78 18.48 16.98
N LEU A 367 -10.55 18.43 15.91
CA LEU A 367 -10.70 19.47 14.90
C LEU A 367 -12.02 20.22 15.16
N GLN A 368 -11.91 21.34 15.87
CA GLN A 368 -13.06 22.16 16.26
C GLN A 368 -13.42 23.19 15.19
N ARG A 369 -14.70 23.28 14.82
CA ARG A 369 -15.18 24.33 13.91
C ARG A 369 -14.92 25.73 14.48
N GLY A 370 -14.50 26.66 13.61
CA GLY A 370 -14.19 28.04 13.99
C GLY A 370 -12.85 28.23 14.72
N LYS A 371 -12.10 27.16 14.98
CA LYS A 371 -10.71 27.21 15.46
C LYS A 371 -9.75 26.99 14.29
N THR A 372 -8.55 27.55 14.41
CA THR A 372 -7.48 27.43 13.40
C THR A 372 -6.38 26.46 13.83
N GLN A 373 -6.40 25.98 15.08
CA GLN A 373 -5.46 24.99 15.62
C GLN A 373 -6.24 23.77 16.12
N ALA A 374 -5.67 22.58 15.94
CA ALA A 374 -6.23 21.36 16.51
C ALA A 374 -5.88 21.25 18.00
N VAL A 375 -6.73 20.59 18.78
CA VAL A 375 -6.32 20.11 20.11
C VAL A 375 -5.71 18.72 19.95
N ILE A 376 -4.50 18.53 20.48
CA ILE A 376 -3.68 17.34 20.25
C ILE A 376 -3.46 16.61 21.57
N GLU A 377 -3.62 15.29 21.54
CA GLU A 377 -3.39 14.38 22.66
C GLU A 377 -2.61 13.16 22.17
N GLU A 378 -1.54 12.78 22.87
CA GLU A 378 -0.88 11.49 22.66
C GLU A 378 -1.60 10.40 23.46
N PHE A 379 -1.73 9.20 22.88
CA PHE A 379 -2.47 8.10 23.52
C PHE A 379 -1.86 6.73 23.18
N GLY A 380 -2.22 5.72 23.97
CA GLY A 380 -1.88 4.32 23.69
C GLY A 380 -0.38 4.05 23.60
N VAL A 381 -0.02 3.12 22.73
CA VAL A 381 1.37 2.72 22.45
C VAL A 381 1.68 2.80 20.96
N PRO A 382 2.95 3.06 20.59
CA PRO A 382 3.36 3.17 19.19
C PRO A 382 3.01 1.94 18.35
N ILE A 383 2.15 2.14 17.36
CA ILE A 383 1.88 1.18 16.29
C ILE A 383 1.97 1.85 14.93
N ASP A 384 2.22 1.04 13.91
CA ASP A 384 2.03 1.38 12.51
C ASP A 384 1.23 0.28 11.80
N GLN A 385 0.82 0.53 10.56
CA GLN A 385 -0.14 -0.28 9.82
C GLN A 385 -1.39 -0.60 10.68
N PRO A 386 -2.03 0.44 11.24
CA PRO A 386 -3.16 0.26 12.15
C PRO A 386 -4.40 -0.21 11.40
N GLN A 387 -5.20 -1.02 12.08
CA GLN A 387 -6.47 -1.53 11.63
C GLN A 387 -7.49 -1.36 12.76
N VAL A 388 -8.72 -1.00 12.40
CA VAL A 388 -9.89 -1.05 13.28
C VAL A 388 -10.91 -2.00 12.67
N HIS A 389 -11.99 -2.31 13.40
CA HIS A 389 -13.05 -3.14 12.85
C HIS A 389 -13.55 -2.55 11.50
N PRO A 390 -13.69 -3.37 10.43
CA PRO A 390 -14.00 -2.87 9.09
C PRO A 390 -15.32 -2.08 9.02
N ASP A 391 -16.36 -2.51 9.75
CA ASP A 391 -17.64 -1.77 9.83
C ASP A 391 -17.55 -0.43 10.60
N ARG A 392 -16.44 -0.17 11.29
CA ARG A 392 -16.18 1.12 11.96
C ARG A 392 -15.40 2.06 11.06
N TRP A 393 -14.45 1.54 10.27
CA TRP A 393 -13.61 2.34 9.40
C TRP A 393 -14.43 3.25 8.47
N ALA A 394 -14.15 4.56 8.52
CA ALA A 394 -14.88 5.62 7.82
C ALA A 394 -16.39 5.77 8.15
N GLN A 395 -16.94 4.99 9.09
CA GLN A 395 -18.37 4.99 9.43
C GLN A 395 -18.65 5.52 10.83
N SER A 396 -17.92 5.04 11.83
CA SER A 396 -18.18 5.36 13.24
C SER A 396 -16.92 5.20 14.09
N GLN A 397 -16.96 5.70 15.32
CA GLN A 397 -15.84 5.55 16.24
C GLN A 397 -15.62 4.07 16.58
N ALA A 398 -14.37 3.61 16.42
CA ALA A 398 -13.91 2.33 16.93
C ALA A 398 -13.46 2.47 18.40
N THR A 399 -13.61 1.40 19.15
CA THR A 399 -13.14 1.26 20.54
C THR A 399 -11.82 0.50 20.62
N VAL A 400 -11.50 -0.32 19.61
CA VAL A 400 -10.26 -1.12 19.57
C VAL A 400 -9.54 -0.91 18.25
N ALA A 401 -8.21 -0.80 18.32
CA ALA A 401 -7.33 -0.89 17.16
C ALA A 401 -6.30 -2.01 17.34
N TRP A 402 -5.83 -2.53 16.21
CA TRP A 402 -4.68 -3.41 16.13
C TRP A 402 -3.62 -2.82 15.22
N GLY A 403 -2.36 -3.20 15.41
CA GLY A 403 -1.30 -2.78 14.52
C GLY A 403 0.02 -3.45 14.81
N THR A 404 0.98 -3.23 13.90
CA THR A 404 2.36 -3.66 14.09
C THR A 404 3.04 -2.73 15.10
N GLY A 405 3.65 -3.30 16.13
CA GLY A 405 4.41 -2.53 17.11
C GLY A 405 5.88 -2.38 16.71
N VAL A 406 6.49 -1.27 17.13
CA VAL A 406 7.94 -1.07 17.08
C VAL A 406 8.50 -1.24 18.49
N ASN A 407 9.60 -1.96 18.64
CA ASN A 407 10.21 -2.16 19.95
C ASN A 407 10.79 -0.84 20.51
N THR A 408 10.03 -0.13 21.35
CA THR A 408 10.46 1.15 21.93
C THR A 408 11.42 1.00 23.10
N ASP A 409 11.39 -0.12 23.81
CA ASP A 409 12.16 -0.32 25.04
C ASP A 409 13.47 -1.09 24.81
N GLY A 410 13.79 -1.37 23.54
CA GLY A 410 14.98 -2.14 23.14
C GLY A 410 15.68 -1.59 21.92
N ASP A 411 16.11 -2.51 21.05
CA ASP A 411 16.97 -2.27 19.89
C ASP A 411 16.36 -1.45 18.75
N GLY A 412 15.07 -1.08 18.82
CA GLY A 412 14.38 -0.39 17.73
C GLY A 412 14.05 -1.30 16.55
N ALA A 413 13.91 -2.61 16.80
CA ALA A 413 13.47 -3.58 15.79
C ALA A 413 12.13 -3.15 15.15
N LEU A 414 12.12 -3.18 13.82
CA LEU A 414 10.93 -2.94 13.01
C LEU A 414 9.99 -4.15 13.09
N PHE A 415 8.73 -3.89 13.43
CA PHE A 415 7.60 -4.82 13.37
C PHE A 415 7.86 -6.19 14.04
N ASP A 416 8.22 -6.17 15.33
CA ASP A 416 8.57 -7.37 16.10
C ASP A 416 7.41 -7.91 16.97
N ARG A 417 6.24 -7.27 16.91
CA ARG A 417 5.06 -7.58 17.72
C ARG A 417 3.78 -7.08 17.08
N THR A 418 2.65 -7.65 17.49
CA THR A 418 1.30 -7.17 17.19
C THR A 418 0.66 -6.66 18.47
N LEU A 419 0.07 -5.47 18.42
CA LEU A 419 -0.58 -4.83 19.56
C LEU A 419 -2.09 -4.72 19.30
N ARG A 420 -2.87 -4.91 20.38
CA ARG A 420 -4.28 -4.52 20.50
C ARG A 420 -4.34 -3.35 21.48
N ILE A 421 -5.02 -2.27 21.12
CA ILE A 421 -5.13 -1.05 21.93
C ILE A 421 -6.61 -0.73 22.15
N ASP A 422 -7.00 -0.53 23.41
CA ASP A 422 -8.23 0.14 23.76
C ASP A 422 -8.07 1.65 23.51
N LEU A 423 -8.81 2.19 22.55
CA LEU A 423 -8.63 3.55 22.05
C LEU A 423 -9.13 4.61 23.04
N ALA A 424 -9.97 4.24 24.01
CA ALA A 424 -10.46 5.17 25.01
C ALA A 424 -9.45 5.36 26.16
N THR A 425 -8.81 4.27 26.59
CA THR A 425 -7.96 4.23 27.79
C THR A 425 -6.47 4.18 27.49
N GLY A 426 -6.09 3.72 26.29
CA GLY A 426 -4.70 3.42 25.93
C GLY A 426 -4.18 2.09 26.49
N GLU A 427 -5.01 1.33 27.23
CA GLU A 427 -4.65 -0.02 27.67
C GLU A 427 -4.39 -0.91 26.46
N HIS A 428 -3.39 -1.78 26.55
CA HIS A 428 -2.98 -2.60 25.43
C HIS A 428 -2.62 -4.02 25.83
N ARG A 429 -2.73 -4.92 24.86
CA ARG A 429 -2.26 -6.30 24.92
C ARG A 429 -1.37 -6.56 23.72
N MET A 430 -0.46 -7.52 23.88
CA MET A 430 0.55 -7.83 22.87
C MET A 430 0.53 -9.32 22.55
N TRP A 431 0.64 -9.62 21.26
CA TRP A 431 1.08 -10.92 20.77
C TRP A 431 2.45 -10.76 20.11
N ARG A 432 3.30 -11.77 20.26
CA ARG A 432 4.63 -11.81 19.64
C ARG A 432 5.01 -13.24 19.31
N ARG A 433 5.56 -13.43 18.11
CA ARG A 433 6.29 -14.65 17.75
C ARG A 433 7.79 -14.43 17.94
N ALA A 434 8.45 -15.37 18.61
CA ALA A 434 9.86 -15.26 18.95
C ALA A 434 10.71 -15.12 17.69
N ASN A 435 11.72 -14.25 17.73
CA ASN A 435 12.68 -14.01 16.64
C ASN A 435 12.05 -13.72 15.27
N ALA A 436 10.81 -13.24 15.23
CA ALA A 436 10.06 -13.03 14.00
C ALA A 436 9.86 -11.56 13.66
N PHE A 437 9.88 -11.28 12.35
CA PHE A 437 9.26 -10.08 11.78
C PHE A 437 7.76 -10.37 11.57
N GLN A 438 6.90 -9.39 11.84
CA GLN A 438 5.43 -9.55 11.84
C GLN A 438 4.81 -8.44 11.00
N LEU A 439 4.15 -8.78 9.89
CA LEU A 439 3.50 -7.80 9.01
C LEU A 439 2.15 -7.32 9.58
N GLU A 440 1.50 -6.42 8.84
CA GLU A 440 0.16 -5.91 9.14
C GLU A 440 -0.80 -7.03 9.61
N PRO A 441 -1.38 -6.91 10.82
CA PRO A 441 -2.41 -7.82 11.28
C PRO A 441 -3.74 -7.49 10.60
N ILE A 442 -4.36 -8.45 9.93
CA ILE A 442 -5.72 -8.27 9.40
C ILE A 442 -6.75 -8.84 10.37
N PHE A 443 -7.65 -7.98 10.83
CA PHE A 443 -8.78 -8.39 11.66
C PHE A 443 -9.91 -8.97 10.80
N VAL A 444 -10.33 -10.18 11.14
CA VAL A 444 -11.46 -10.88 10.54
C VAL A 444 -12.54 -11.04 11.62
N PRO A 445 -13.66 -10.29 11.55
CA PRO A 445 -14.71 -10.38 12.54
C PRO A 445 -15.41 -11.74 12.50
N ARG A 446 -15.82 -12.24 13.67
CA ARG A 446 -16.75 -13.36 13.72
C ARG A 446 -18.10 -12.92 13.13
N PRO A 447 -18.64 -13.64 12.12
CA PRO A 447 -19.93 -13.30 11.54
C PRO A 447 -21.05 -13.22 12.60
N GLY A 448 -21.78 -12.10 12.61
CA GLY A 448 -22.92 -11.88 13.50
C GLY A 448 -22.56 -11.49 14.94
N SER A 449 -21.27 -11.30 15.27
CA SER A 449 -20.89 -10.81 16.59
C SER A 449 -21.22 -9.32 16.76
N ALA A 450 -21.63 -8.94 17.97
CA ALA A 450 -21.82 -7.55 18.38
C ALA A 450 -20.63 -6.99 19.17
N VAL A 451 -19.66 -7.84 19.51
CA VAL A 451 -18.45 -7.48 20.25
C VAL A 451 -17.38 -7.08 19.25
N GLU A 452 -16.88 -5.84 19.35
CA GLU A 452 -16.03 -5.23 18.31
C GLU A 452 -14.68 -5.94 18.11
N ASP A 453 -14.17 -6.64 19.12
CA ASP A 453 -12.93 -7.41 19.04
C ASP A 453 -13.15 -8.94 19.03
N ASP A 454 -14.39 -9.42 18.83
CA ASP A 454 -14.67 -10.85 18.65
C ASP A 454 -14.41 -11.28 17.20
N GLY A 455 -13.23 -11.83 17.02
CA GLY A 455 -12.72 -12.27 15.73
C GLY A 455 -11.30 -12.79 15.87
N VAL A 456 -10.61 -12.92 14.74
CA VAL A 456 -9.20 -13.32 14.70
C VAL A 456 -8.37 -12.30 13.94
N LEU A 457 -7.10 -12.21 14.30
CA LEU A 457 -6.07 -11.55 13.50
C LEU A 457 -5.35 -12.61 12.66
N LEU A 458 -5.17 -12.32 11.38
CA LEU A 458 -4.25 -13.03 10.51
C LEU A 458 -2.97 -12.21 10.40
N VAL A 459 -1.86 -12.75 10.91
CA VAL A 459 -0.58 -12.03 11.01
C VAL A 459 0.50 -12.80 10.25
N PRO A 460 0.91 -12.34 9.06
CA PRO A 460 2.05 -12.93 8.36
C PRO A 460 3.35 -12.67 9.14
N THR A 461 4.13 -13.71 9.34
CA THR A 461 5.39 -13.66 10.09
C THR A 461 6.51 -14.41 9.38
N LEU A 462 7.74 -14.07 9.71
CA LEU A 462 8.91 -14.85 9.35
C LEU A 462 9.92 -14.81 10.50
N ALA A 463 10.16 -15.96 11.12
CA ALA A 463 11.17 -16.17 12.15
C ALA A 463 12.53 -16.55 11.56
N ASP A 464 13.57 -16.48 12.38
CA ASP A 464 14.93 -16.76 11.94
C ASP A 464 15.12 -18.24 11.52
N GLU A 465 14.43 -19.13 12.20
CA GLU A 465 14.46 -20.58 12.04
C GLU A 465 13.48 -21.12 10.97
N ASP A 466 12.58 -20.29 10.49
CA ASP A 466 11.52 -20.71 9.58
C ASP A 466 12.06 -21.14 8.21
N VAL A 467 11.45 -22.15 7.60
CA VAL A 467 11.75 -22.50 6.21
C VAL A 467 11.10 -21.50 5.25
N GLY A 468 9.81 -21.21 5.45
CA GLY A 468 9.00 -20.23 4.72
C GLY A 468 8.20 -19.35 5.68
N SER A 469 7.45 -18.38 5.16
CA SER A 469 6.64 -17.51 6.02
C SER A 469 5.54 -18.29 6.74
N VAL A 470 5.13 -17.81 7.89
CA VAL A 470 4.06 -18.40 8.70
C VAL A 470 2.98 -17.36 8.94
N ILE A 471 1.73 -17.64 8.59
CA ILE A 471 0.61 -16.79 9.01
C ILE A 471 0.09 -17.32 10.34
N ALA A 472 0.19 -16.50 11.39
CA ALA A 472 -0.41 -16.80 12.67
C ALA A 472 -1.88 -16.39 12.68
N VAL A 473 -2.72 -17.22 13.33
CA VAL A 473 -4.10 -16.91 13.66
C VAL A 473 -4.15 -16.63 15.14
N VAL A 474 -4.49 -15.40 15.51
CA VAL A 474 -4.46 -14.91 16.88
C VAL A 474 -5.88 -14.48 17.26
N ASP A 475 -6.35 -14.87 18.44
CA ASP A 475 -7.62 -14.36 18.96
C ASP A 475 -7.50 -12.84 19.21
N ALA A 476 -8.36 -12.05 18.57
CA ALA A 476 -8.18 -10.60 18.49
C ALA A 476 -8.42 -9.87 19.81
N SER A 477 -9.12 -10.49 20.77
CA SER A 477 -9.42 -9.91 22.08
C SER A 477 -8.39 -10.30 23.14
N THR A 478 -8.06 -11.60 23.20
CA THR A 478 -7.13 -12.16 24.18
C THR A 478 -5.67 -12.01 23.76
N MET A 479 -5.40 -11.80 22.47
CA MET A 479 -4.06 -11.81 21.87
C MET A 479 -3.32 -13.15 22.04
N GLN A 480 -4.07 -14.25 22.18
CA GLN A 480 -3.53 -15.60 22.26
C GLN A 480 -3.46 -16.27 20.89
N SER A 481 -2.38 -17.01 20.64
CA SER A 481 -2.21 -17.79 19.41
C SER A 481 -3.18 -18.96 19.37
N MET A 482 -3.85 -19.16 18.23
CA MET A 482 -4.82 -20.25 18.02
C MET A 482 -4.30 -21.29 17.04
N ALA A 483 -3.70 -20.84 15.94
CA ALA A 483 -3.18 -21.69 14.89
C ALA A 483 -2.05 -20.99 14.11
N THR A 484 -1.32 -21.76 13.31
CA THR A 484 -0.30 -21.26 12.38
C THR A 484 -0.42 -21.98 11.04
N LEU A 485 -0.21 -21.24 9.97
CA LEU A 485 -0.25 -21.72 8.59
C LEU A 485 1.15 -21.66 7.99
N ALA A 486 1.71 -22.80 7.62
CA ALA A 486 3.05 -22.86 7.01
C ALA A 486 2.97 -22.58 5.50
N MET A 487 3.49 -21.44 5.07
CA MET A 487 3.51 -21.08 3.65
C MET A 487 4.58 -21.87 2.91
N PRO A 488 4.37 -22.24 1.63
CA PRO A 488 5.32 -23.05 0.86
C PRO A 488 6.57 -22.26 0.43
N GLN A 489 6.68 -20.99 0.81
CA GLN A 489 7.82 -20.12 0.53
C GLN A 489 7.94 -19.00 1.56
N VAL A 490 9.07 -18.29 1.53
CA VAL A 490 9.15 -16.95 2.12
C VAL A 490 8.29 -16.01 1.28
N MET A 491 7.22 -15.50 1.87
CA MET A 491 6.50 -14.32 1.40
C MET A 491 7.35 -13.10 1.76
N PRO A 492 7.85 -12.33 0.77
CA PRO A 492 8.57 -11.10 1.05
C PRO A 492 7.72 -10.16 1.90
N PHE A 493 8.38 -9.28 2.64
CA PHE A 493 7.73 -8.35 3.55
C PHE A 493 6.95 -7.30 2.75
N GLY A 494 5.68 -7.63 2.50
CA GLY A 494 4.69 -6.76 1.87
C GLY A 494 4.18 -5.68 2.81
N PHE A 495 3.20 -4.91 2.33
CA PHE A 495 2.66 -3.78 3.08
C PHE A 495 1.27 -4.10 3.59
N HIS A 496 0.29 -4.12 2.70
CA HIS A 496 -1.11 -4.17 3.09
C HIS A 496 -1.83 -5.43 2.65
N ALA A 497 -2.73 -5.88 3.51
CA ALA A 497 -3.54 -7.06 3.31
C ALA A 497 -5.03 -6.74 3.38
N ALA A 498 -5.84 -7.69 2.94
CA ALA A 498 -7.29 -7.60 2.97
C ALA A 498 -7.91 -8.99 3.19
N PHE A 499 -9.16 -9.03 3.65
CA PHE A 499 -9.94 -10.26 3.75
C PHE A 499 -11.26 -10.09 2.99
N GLU A 500 -11.67 -11.09 2.22
CA GLU A 500 -12.96 -11.13 1.50
C GLU A 500 -13.74 -12.43 1.63
#